data_AF-A0A971A8F3-F1
#
_entry.id   AF-A0A971A8F3-F1
#
_cell.length_a   1.000
_cell.length_b   1.000
_cell.length_c   1.000
_cell.angle_alpha   90.00
_cell.angle_beta   90.00
_cell.angle_gamma   90.00
#
_symmetry.space_group_name_H-M   'P 1'
#
loop_
_entity.id
_entity.type
_entity.pdbx_description
1 polymer ?
#
loop_
_entity_poly.entity_id
_entity_poly.type
_entity_poly.pdbx_seq_one_letter_code
_entity_poly.pdbx_strand_id
1 'polypeptide(L)'
;MNIFVRIQRLEEFQFDIVKYFTVHLEEDLSNLLVWIEEIGENIGAKKHLFRNESITADLQALPPPAKQMEVYEIPVENLRLYCLVLNEHIVFLFNGGIKTTNNAKDCPNVGPHIKRANQIAGKIDEQLKQNEITWNFDHTDIKFDENLEFEL
;
A
#
# COMPACT_ATOMS: atom_id res chain seq x y z
N MET A 1 20.48 12.82 -8.42
CA MET A 1 20.74 11.71 -7.50
C MET A 1 19.75 10.63 -7.87
N ASN A 2 20.23 9.51 -8.38
CA ASN A 2 19.36 8.45 -8.84
C ASN A 2 18.79 7.73 -7.62
N ILE A 3 17.51 7.39 -7.66
CA ILE A 3 16.82 6.70 -6.57
C ILE A 3 16.54 5.29 -7.06
N PHE A 4 17.10 4.31 -6.37
CA PHE A 4 16.84 2.88 -6.62
C PHE A 4 15.80 2.35 -5.63
N VAL A 5 14.99 1.41 -6.10
CA VAL A 5 13.97 0.71 -5.32
C VAL A 5 14.24 -0.77 -5.38
N ARG A 6 14.13 -1.42 -4.21
CA ARG A 6 14.19 -2.86 -4.03
C ARG A 6 12.88 -3.35 -3.46
N ILE A 7 12.42 -4.52 -3.91
CA ILE A 7 11.27 -5.20 -3.35
C ILE A 7 11.74 -6.07 -2.19
N GLN A 8 11.05 -5.98 -1.05
CA GLN A 8 11.29 -6.84 0.10
C GLN A 8 10.02 -7.64 0.40
N ARG A 9 10.17 -8.96 0.53
CA ARG A 9 9.13 -9.82 1.10
C ARG A 9 9.11 -9.63 2.60
N LEU A 10 7.92 -9.40 3.14
CA LEU A 10 7.70 -9.42 4.58
C LEU A 10 7.19 -10.81 4.93
N GLU A 11 8.00 -11.62 5.60
CA GLU A 11 7.55 -12.92 6.13
C GLU A 11 6.67 -12.73 7.39
N GLU A 12 6.91 -11.64 8.14
CA GLU A 12 6.09 -11.15 9.23
C GLU A 12 6.04 -9.61 9.14
N PHE A 13 4.88 -8.99 9.36
CA PHE A 13 4.74 -7.53 9.34
C PHE A 13 5.25 -6.91 10.64
N GLN A 14 6.57 -6.97 10.86
CA GLN A 14 7.21 -6.38 12.04
C GLN A 14 7.60 -4.91 11.77
N PHE A 15 7.02 -3.97 12.53
CA PHE A 15 7.49 -2.59 12.54
C PHE A 15 8.75 -2.49 13.41
N ASP A 16 9.94 -2.58 12.80
CA ASP A 16 11.21 -2.37 13.50
C ASP A 16 11.50 -0.90 13.86
N ILE A 17 10.51 -0.01 13.82
CA ILE A 17 10.70 1.42 14.10
C ILE A 17 9.96 1.82 15.37
N VAL A 18 10.72 2.11 16.42
CA VAL A 18 10.22 2.80 17.62
C VAL A 18 9.90 4.25 17.23
N LYS A 19 8.61 4.54 17.06
CA LYS A 19 8.09 5.90 16.86
C LYS A 19 7.18 6.23 18.03
N TYR A 20 7.31 7.44 18.57
CA TYR A 20 6.32 7.96 19.51
C TYR A 20 5.19 8.57 18.69
N PHE A 21 3.95 8.28 19.06
CA PHE A 21 2.78 8.79 18.38
C PHE A 21 1.86 9.50 19.38
N THR A 22 0.94 10.30 18.85
CA THR A 22 -0.16 10.80 19.68
C THR A 22 -1.22 9.70 19.79
N VAL A 23 -1.98 9.66 20.89
CA VAL A 23 -2.97 8.59 21.18
C VAL A 23 -3.85 8.27 19.96
N HIS A 24 -4.39 9.30 19.29
CA HIS A 24 -5.25 9.11 18.12
C HIS A 24 -4.55 8.44 16.92
N LEU A 25 -3.25 8.66 16.75
CA LEU A 25 -2.49 8.04 15.67
C LEU A 25 -2.14 6.58 15.97
N GLU A 26 -1.95 6.23 17.25
CA GLU A 26 -1.77 4.84 17.68
C GLU A 26 -3.04 4.02 17.45
N GLU A 27 -4.21 4.60 17.73
CA GLU A 27 -5.51 3.98 17.46
C GLU A 27 -5.73 3.80 15.94
N ASP A 28 -5.57 4.87 15.13
CA ASP A 28 -5.68 4.80 13.67
C ASP A 28 -4.76 3.74 13.07
N LEU A 29 -3.51 3.66 13.55
CA LEU A 29 -2.56 2.65 13.09
C LEU A 29 -3.00 1.24 13.49
N SER A 30 -3.39 1.04 14.75
CA SER A 30 -3.83 -0.27 15.24
C SER A 30 -5.04 -0.78 14.46
N ASN A 31 -6.04 0.08 14.23
CA ASN A 31 -7.23 -0.25 13.46
C ASN A 31 -6.89 -0.57 11.99
N LEU A 32 -5.93 0.15 11.41
CA LEU A 32 -5.46 -0.11 10.06
C LEU A 32 -4.74 -1.45 9.95
N LEU A 33 -3.96 -1.84 10.97
CA LEU A 33 -3.25 -3.12 10.98
C LEU A 33 -4.21 -4.30 11.12
N VAL A 34 -5.16 -4.21 12.06
CA VAL A 34 -6.24 -5.20 12.19
C VAL A 34 -6.98 -5.36 10.87
N TRP A 35 -7.22 -4.26 10.15
CA TRP A 35 -7.87 -4.33 8.85
C TRP A 35 -7.01 -4.98 7.75
N ILE A 36 -5.70 -4.75 7.75
CA ILE A 36 -4.77 -5.42 6.82
C ILE A 36 -4.74 -6.93 7.09
N GLU A 37 -4.69 -7.34 8.36
CA GLU A 37 -4.78 -8.75 8.76
C GLU A 37 -6.09 -9.38 8.31
N GLU A 38 -7.24 -8.72 8.56
CA GLU A 38 -8.55 -9.22 8.14
C GLU A 38 -8.65 -9.39 6.61
N ILE A 39 -8.12 -8.43 5.84
CA ILE A 39 -8.02 -8.57 4.38
C ILE A 39 -7.13 -9.77 4.01
N GLY A 40 -5.97 -9.88 4.64
CA GLY A 40 -4.95 -10.88 4.30
C GLY A 40 -5.36 -12.32 4.64
N GLU A 41 -6.05 -12.51 5.77
CA GLU A 41 -6.36 -13.83 6.31
C GLU A 41 -7.77 -14.31 5.94
N ASN A 42 -8.75 -13.41 5.87
CA ASN A 42 -10.17 -13.80 5.84
C ASN A 42 -10.92 -13.38 4.57
N ILE A 43 -10.58 -12.24 3.95
CA ILE A 43 -11.41 -11.66 2.87
C ILE A 43 -10.78 -11.75 1.48
N GLY A 44 -9.45 -11.59 1.39
CA GLY A 44 -8.72 -11.32 0.15
C GLY A 44 -8.75 -9.83 -0.25
N ALA A 45 -7.71 -9.38 -0.96
CA ALA A 45 -7.51 -7.99 -1.36
C ALA A 45 -8.41 -7.54 -2.53
N LYS A 46 -9.72 -7.49 -2.29
CA LYS A 46 -10.71 -7.08 -3.29
C LYS A 46 -10.62 -5.58 -3.55
N LYS A 47 -10.53 -5.14 -4.82
CA LYS A 47 -10.31 -3.72 -5.19
C LYS A 47 -11.27 -2.71 -4.53
N HIS A 48 -12.52 -3.08 -4.22
CA HIS A 48 -13.49 -2.17 -3.58
C HIS A 48 -13.19 -1.89 -2.09
N LEU A 49 -12.30 -2.68 -1.47
CA LEU A 49 -11.76 -2.49 -0.12
C LEU A 49 -10.55 -1.53 -0.11
N PHE A 50 -10.29 -0.87 -1.23
CA PHE A 50 -9.22 0.10 -1.36
C PHE A 50 -9.73 1.37 -2.04
N ARG A 51 -9.14 2.50 -1.69
CA ARG A 51 -9.41 3.79 -2.33
C ARG A 51 -8.60 3.89 -3.61
N ASN A 52 -9.19 4.40 -4.68
CA ASN A 52 -8.43 4.73 -5.88
C ASN A 52 -7.71 6.08 -5.67
N GLU A 53 -6.38 6.05 -5.73
CA GLU A 53 -5.50 7.23 -5.63
C GLU A 53 -4.58 7.35 -6.87
N SER A 54 -5.00 6.74 -7.98
CA SER A 54 -4.26 6.75 -9.25
C SER A 54 -4.05 8.17 -9.77
N ILE A 55 -2.84 8.42 -10.27
CA ILE A 55 -2.46 9.62 -11.03
C ILE A 55 -1.93 9.18 -12.40
N THR A 56 -0.89 8.34 -12.41
CA THR A 56 -0.22 7.85 -13.62
C THR A 56 -0.15 6.33 -13.70
N ALA A 57 -0.37 5.62 -12.60
CA ALA A 57 -0.38 4.16 -12.51
C ALA A 57 -1.60 3.68 -11.71
N ASP A 58 -1.83 2.37 -11.69
CA ASP A 58 -2.87 1.76 -10.84
C ASP A 58 -2.43 1.85 -9.37
N LEU A 59 -2.87 2.90 -8.65
CA LEU A 59 -2.51 3.12 -7.25
C LEU A 59 -3.76 3.13 -6.37
N GLN A 60 -3.65 2.43 -5.26
CA GLN A 60 -4.67 2.35 -4.23
C GLN A 60 -4.20 2.93 -2.89
N ALA A 61 -5.14 3.06 -1.95
CA ALA A 61 -4.83 3.36 -0.55
C ALA A 61 -5.80 2.68 0.42
N LEU A 62 -5.29 2.39 1.61
CA LEU A 62 -6.05 2.10 2.83
C LEU A 62 -6.09 3.35 3.74
N PRO A 63 -7.06 3.47 4.66
CA PRO A 63 -8.21 2.58 4.89
C PRO A 63 -9.19 2.62 3.70
N PRO A 64 -10.17 1.71 3.61
CA PRO A 64 -11.10 1.67 2.49
C PRO A 64 -11.99 2.93 2.43
N PRO A 65 -12.78 3.13 1.36
CA PRO A 65 -13.75 4.23 1.29
C PRO A 65 -14.70 4.26 2.50
N ALA A 66 -15.20 5.44 2.87
CA ALA A 66 -16.02 5.63 4.09
C ALA A 66 -17.18 4.64 4.24
N LYS A 67 -17.87 4.34 3.15
CA LYS A 67 -18.95 3.34 3.13
C LYS A 67 -18.49 1.95 3.57
N GLN A 68 -17.29 1.53 3.16
CA GLN A 68 -16.74 0.24 3.57
C GLN A 68 -16.24 0.30 5.01
N MET A 69 -15.64 1.41 5.44
CA MET A 69 -15.27 1.60 6.85
C MET A 69 -16.47 1.49 7.78
N GLU A 70 -17.63 1.99 7.37
CA GLU A 70 -18.88 1.83 8.12
C GLU A 70 -19.36 0.37 8.16
N VAL A 71 -19.32 -0.35 7.03
CA VAL A 71 -19.76 -1.75 6.94
C VAL A 71 -18.89 -2.70 7.76
N TYR A 72 -17.58 -2.49 7.74
CA TYR A 72 -16.60 -3.34 8.42
C TYR A 72 -16.15 -2.78 9.77
N GLU A 73 -16.77 -1.70 10.25
CA GLU A 73 -16.47 -1.05 11.53
C GLU A 73 -14.97 -0.74 11.69
N ILE A 74 -14.39 -0.03 10.72
CA ILE A 74 -12.96 0.34 10.68
C ILE A 74 -12.80 1.82 11.06
N PRO A 75 -12.53 2.16 12.34
CA PRO A 75 -12.41 3.56 12.77
C PRO A 75 -10.99 4.07 12.49
N VAL A 76 -10.73 4.44 11.23
CA VAL A 76 -9.51 5.14 10.82
C VAL A 76 -9.88 6.47 10.18
N GLU A 77 -9.36 7.57 10.73
CA GLU A 77 -9.75 8.91 10.28
C GLU A 77 -8.80 9.46 9.21
N ASN A 78 -7.55 9.72 9.60
CA ASN A 78 -6.66 10.58 8.84
C ASN A 78 -5.45 9.84 8.29
N LEU A 79 -5.17 8.64 8.79
CA LEU A 79 -4.07 7.83 8.29
C LEU A 79 -4.34 7.33 6.87
N ARG A 80 -3.32 7.36 6.01
CA ARG A 80 -3.33 6.74 4.69
C ARG A 80 -2.12 5.84 4.51
N LEU A 81 -2.33 4.65 3.95
CA LEU A 81 -1.29 3.74 3.51
C LEU A 81 -1.48 3.46 2.02
N TYR A 82 -0.50 3.85 1.19
CA TYR A 82 -0.59 3.65 -0.25
C TYR A 82 -0.20 2.23 -0.62
N CYS A 83 -0.84 1.68 -1.65
CA CYS A 83 -0.61 0.31 -2.07
C CYS A 83 -0.87 0.11 -3.57
N LEU A 84 -0.35 -0.99 -4.11
CA LEU A 84 -0.69 -1.52 -5.42
C LEU A 84 -1.28 -2.92 -5.21
N VAL A 85 -2.56 -3.08 -5.56
CA VAL A 85 -3.27 -4.35 -5.49
C VAL A 85 -3.14 -5.06 -6.83
N LEU A 86 -2.29 -6.08 -6.91
CA LEU A 86 -2.14 -6.86 -8.15
C LEU A 86 -3.33 -7.81 -8.35
N ASN A 87 -3.71 -8.51 -7.29
CA ASN A 87 -4.88 -9.40 -7.25
C ASN A 87 -5.34 -9.57 -5.79
N GLU A 88 -6.25 -10.53 -5.55
CA GLU A 88 -6.79 -10.78 -4.20
C GLU A 88 -5.76 -11.39 -3.22
N HIS A 89 -4.59 -11.83 -3.70
CA HIS A 89 -3.54 -12.46 -2.89
C HIS A 89 -2.32 -11.56 -2.66
N ILE A 90 -2.07 -10.60 -3.55
CA ILE A 90 -0.82 -9.83 -3.56
C ILE A 90 -1.09 -8.33 -3.56
N VAL A 91 -0.63 -7.69 -2.49
CA VAL A 91 -0.65 -6.24 -2.30
C VAL A 91 0.76 -5.77 -1.99
N PHE A 92 1.27 -4.82 -2.79
CA PHE A 92 2.46 -4.07 -2.43
C PHE A 92 2.07 -2.91 -1.51
N LEU A 93 2.73 -2.80 -0.36
CA LEU A 93 2.55 -1.69 0.56
C LEU A 93 3.67 -0.66 0.34
N PHE A 94 3.28 0.61 0.26
CA PHE A 94 4.19 1.75 0.15
C PHE A 94 4.12 2.60 1.41
N ASN A 95 4.84 3.72 1.42
CA ASN A 95 4.75 4.69 2.50
C ASN A 95 3.34 5.29 2.63
N GLY A 96 3.07 5.80 3.82
CA GLY A 96 1.80 6.42 4.19
C GLY A 96 2.02 7.66 5.05
N GLY A 97 0.93 8.24 5.53
CA GLY A 97 0.99 9.37 6.46
C GLY A 97 -0.37 9.95 6.81
N ILE A 98 -0.36 10.99 7.64
CA ILE A 98 -1.56 11.69 8.09
C ILE A 98 -2.01 12.68 7.04
N LYS A 99 -3.19 12.46 6.48
CA LYS A 99 -3.87 13.38 5.57
C LYS A 99 -4.52 14.52 6.36
N THR A 100 -4.15 15.75 6.02
CA THR A 100 -4.60 16.98 6.71
C THR A 100 -5.47 17.90 5.84
N THR A 101 -5.79 17.47 4.63
CA THR A 101 -6.57 18.23 3.64
C THR A 101 -7.66 17.35 3.04
N ASN A 102 -8.71 17.93 2.45
CA ASN A 102 -9.78 17.15 1.82
C ASN A 102 -9.30 16.34 0.60
N ASN A 103 -8.44 16.93 -0.23
CA ASN A 103 -7.79 16.23 -1.35
C ASN A 103 -6.43 15.68 -0.92
N ALA A 104 -6.25 14.36 -1.05
CA ALA A 104 -5.00 13.70 -0.69
C ALA A 104 -3.83 14.12 -1.60
N LYS A 105 -4.11 14.38 -2.88
CA LYS A 105 -3.11 14.78 -3.89
C LYS A 105 -2.49 16.16 -3.61
N ASP A 106 -3.27 17.04 -2.99
CA ASP A 106 -2.85 18.40 -2.60
C ASP A 106 -2.36 18.47 -1.15
N CYS A 107 -2.41 17.36 -0.42
CA CYS A 107 -1.96 17.32 0.97
C CYS A 107 -0.43 17.48 1.04
N PRO A 108 0.11 18.41 1.83
CA PRO A 108 1.56 18.56 1.97
C PRO A 108 2.23 17.31 2.57
N ASN A 109 1.51 16.57 3.42
CA ASN A 109 2.02 15.37 4.09
C ASN A 109 1.99 14.15 3.18
N VAL A 110 0.85 13.90 2.51
CA VAL A 110 0.64 12.65 1.78
C VAL A 110 0.72 12.77 0.26
N GLY A 111 0.59 13.98 -0.30
CA GLY A 111 0.72 14.24 -1.74
C GLY A 111 2.07 13.79 -2.31
N PRO A 112 3.22 14.09 -1.67
CA PRO A 112 4.52 13.57 -2.09
C PRO A 112 4.60 12.05 -2.06
N HIS A 113 3.97 11.39 -1.08
CA HIS A 113 3.91 9.94 -0.99
C HIS A 113 3.08 9.32 -2.13
N ILE A 114 1.93 9.92 -2.50
CA ILE A 114 1.11 9.47 -3.63
C ILE A 114 1.90 9.52 -4.93
N LYS A 115 2.59 10.64 -5.19
CA LYS A 115 3.37 10.83 -6.43
C LYS A 115 4.46 9.76 -6.53
N ARG A 116 5.21 9.54 -5.45
CA ARG A 116 6.27 8.53 -5.41
C ARG A 116 5.72 7.11 -5.55
N ALA A 117 4.60 6.80 -4.89
CA ALA A 117 3.95 5.49 -5.00
C ALA A 117 3.45 5.23 -6.43
N ASN A 118 2.91 6.24 -7.13
CA ASN A 118 2.53 6.11 -8.54
C ASN A 118 3.74 5.81 -9.45
N GLN A 119 4.89 6.44 -9.21
CA GLN A 119 6.12 6.17 -9.96
C GLN A 119 6.59 4.73 -9.74
N ILE A 120 6.64 4.29 -8.47
CA ILE A 120 7.03 2.93 -8.10
C ILE A 120 6.06 1.91 -8.71
N ALA A 121 4.75 2.13 -8.60
CA ALA A 121 3.74 1.22 -9.16
C ALA A 121 3.88 1.10 -10.68
N GLY A 122 4.17 2.19 -11.39
CA GLY A 122 4.47 2.16 -12.82
C GLY A 122 5.71 1.33 -13.14
N LYS A 123 6.77 1.44 -12.34
CA LYS A 123 7.97 0.60 -12.50
C LYS A 123 7.72 -0.87 -12.20
N ILE A 124 6.93 -1.21 -11.18
CA ILE A 124 6.54 -2.59 -10.91
C ILE A 124 5.78 -3.18 -12.12
N ASP A 125 4.86 -2.42 -12.72
CA ASP A 125 4.16 -2.83 -13.94
C ASP A 125 5.12 -3.03 -15.14
N GLU A 126 6.15 -2.20 -15.29
CA GLU A 126 7.21 -2.41 -16.28
C GLU A 126 7.97 -3.73 -16.02
N GLN A 127 8.33 -4.03 -14.77
CA GLN A 127 9.04 -5.26 -14.40
C GLN A 127 8.20 -6.52 -14.63
N LEU A 128 6.90 -6.46 -14.34
CA LEU A 128 5.94 -7.53 -14.67
C LEU A 128 5.88 -7.79 -16.18
N LYS A 129 5.82 -6.73 -16.99
CA LYS A 129 5.80 -6.84 -18.46
C LYS A 129 7.10 -7.39 -19.05
N GLN A 130 8.23 -7.12 -18.39
CA GLN A 130 9.54 -7.61 -18.79
C GLN A 130 9.81 -9.05 -18.31
N ASN A 131 8.93 -9.63 -17.48
CA ASN A 131 9.11 -10.91 -16.80
C ASN A 131 10.28 -10.94 -15.80
N GLU A 132 10.70 -9.77 -15.29
CA GLU A 132 11.62 -9.67 -14.15
C GLU A 132 10.88 -9.99 -12.84
N ILE A 133 9.58 -9.68 -12.80
CA ILE A 133 8.64 -10.18 -11.79
C ILE A 133 7.68 -11.13 -12.50
N THR A 134 7.56 -12.36 -12.02
CA THR A 134 6.69 -13.39 -12.61
C THR A 134 5.74 -13.97 -11.57
N TRP A 135 4.63 -14.54 -12.02
CA TRP A 135 3.68 -15.22 -11.13
C TRP A 135 4.14 -16.65 -10.82
N ASN A 136 3.80 -17.15 -9.63
CA ASN A 136 3.80 -18.58 -9.39
C ASN A 136 2.61 -19.25 -10.14
N PHE A 137 2.56 -20.58 -10.11
CA PHE A 137 1.62 -21.35 -10.94
C PHE A 137 0.14 -21.04 -10.67
N ASP A 138 -0.22 -20.77 -9.42
CA ASP A 138 -1.61 -20.55 -8.98
C ASP A 138 -1.94 -19.06 -8.75
N HIS A 139 -1.03 -18.14 -9.09
CA HIS A 139 -1.16 -16.69 -8.91
C HIS A 139 -1.37 -16.24 -7.45
N THR A 140 -1.00 -17.06 -6.48
CA THR A 140 -1.02 -16.68 -5.06
C THR A 140 0.25 -15.94 -4.63
N ASP A 141 1.31 -16.01 -5.43
CA ASP A 141 2.58 -15.35 -5.16
C ASP A 141 3.29 -14.91 -6.46
N ILE A 142 4.29 -14.04 -6.31
CA ILE A 142 5.23 -13.63 -7.36
C ILE A 142 6.61 -14.26 -7.18
N LYS A 143 7.50 -14.11 -8.15
CA LYS A 143 8.90 -14.52 -8.12
C LYS A 143 9.72 -13.44 -8.78
N PHE A 144 10.85 -13.09 -8.17
CA PHE A 144 11.79 -12.09 -8.64
C PHE A 144 13.18 -12.37 -8.04
N ASP A 145 14.24 -11.85 -8.67
CA ASP A 145 15.59 -11.92 -8.10
C ASP A 145 15.65 -11.10 -6.80
N GLU A 146 16.22 -11.65 -5.73
CA GLU A 146 16.33 -10.94 -4.45
C GLU A 146 17.13 -9.63 -4.55
N ASN A 147 18.00 -9.51 -5.55
CA ASN A 147 18.81 -8.33 -5.85
C ASN A 147 18.19 -7.47 -6.96
N LEU A 148 16.95 -7.73 -7.36
CA LEU A 148 16.23 -6.89 -8.33
C LEU A 148 16.12 -5.46 -7.78
N GLU A 149 16.72 -4.52 -8.51
CA GLU A 149 16.65 -3.09 -8.25
C GLU A 149 16.26 -2.35 -9.53
N PHE A 150 15.42 -1.33 -9.41
CA PHE A 150 15.03 -0.47 -10.52
C PHE A 150 15.06 1.01 -10.14
N GLU A 151 15.41 1.85 -11.11
CA GLU A 151 15.52 3.30 -10.97
C GLU A 151 14.15 4.00 -11.11
N LEU A 152 13.90 5.03 -10.28
CA LEU A 152 12.71 5.89 -10.31
C LEU A 152 12.89 7.19 -11.10
#